data_AF-A0A437J3T5-F1
#
_entry.id   AF-A0A437J3T5-F1
#
_cell.length_a   1.000
_cell.length_b   1.000
_cell.length_c   1.000
_cell.angle_alpha   90.00
_cell.angle_beta   90.00
_cell.angle_gamma   90.00
#
_symmetry.space_group_name_H-M   'P 1'
#
loop_
_entity.id
_entity.type
_entity.pdbx_description
1 polymer ?
#
loop_
_entity_poly.entity_id
_entity_poly.type
_entity_poly.pdbx_seq_one_letter_code
_entity_poly.pdbx_strand_id
1 'polypeptide(L)'
;MQRLRLALAVPIVAMSAQAAPAAANDLGCQVLLCLSNPGGATQYPACVPPMVKLWERLALGGSFPGCSGGGVAKTKVYDRDSASRRRVVMTFTDGRQQSYSLANIESLPASPSEQGTTPQ
;
A
#
# COMPACT_ATOMS: atom_id res chain seq x y z
N MET A 1 -36.11 -35.14 -42.74
CA MET A 1 -35.42 -35.38 -41.46
C MET A 1 -34.73 -34.11 -41.02
N GLN A 2 -35.36 -33.37 -40.12
CA GLN A 2 -34.96 -32.04 -39.65
C GLN A 2 -33.89 -32.18 -38.57
N ARG A 3 -32.65 -31.80 -38.88
CA ARG A 3 -31.53 -31.87 -37.93
C ARG A 3 -31.63 -30.71 -36.94
N LEU A 4 -32.20 -30.99 -35.78
CA LEU A 4 -32.26 -30.09 -34.63
C LEU A 4 -30.82 -29.74 -34.21
N ARG A 5 -30.39 -28.49 -34.44
CA ARG A 5 -29.11 -27.99 -33.94
C ARG A 5 -29.31 -27.55 -32.49
N LEU A 6 -28.89 -28.39 -31.54
CA LEU A 6 -28.79 -27.98 -30.13
C LEU A 6 -27.68 -26.92 -30.02
N ALA A 7 -28.06 -25.70 -29.65
CA ALA A 7 -27.11 -24.67 -29.25
C ALA A 7 -26.63 -24.99 -27.82
N LEU A 8 -25.35 -25.34 -27.68
CA LEU A 8 -24.70 -25.46 -26.38
C LEU A 8 -24.56 -24.06 -25.77
N ALA A 9 -25.37 -23.77 -24.74
CA ALA A 9 -25.16 -22.60 -23.89
C ALA A 9 -23.92 -22.84 -23.02
N VAL A 10 -22.85 -22.07 -23.26
CA VAL A 10 -21.65 -22.07 -22.42
C VAL A 10 -21.93 -21.17 -21.22
N PRO A 11 -21.97 -21.69 -19.98
CA PRO A 11 -22.15 -20.83 -18.82
C PRO A 11 -20.87 -20.02 -18.61
N ILE A 12 -20.99 -18.70 -18.67
CA ILE A 12 -19.92 -17.78 -18.29
C ILE A 12 -19.83 -17.83 -16.76
N VAL A 13 -18.96 -18.69 -16.24
CA VAL A 13 -18.62 -18.70 -14.81
C VAL A 13 -17.80 -17.43 -14.54
N ALA A 14 -18.43 -16.43 -13.95
CA ALA A 14 -17.75 -15.26 -13.42
C ALA A 14 -16.86 -15.72 -12.25
N MET A 15 -15.58 -15.96 -12.52
CA MET A 15 -14.60 -16.15 -11.46
C MET A 15 -14.45 -14.82 -10.73
N SER A 16 -15.10 -14.72 -9.57
CA SER A 16 -14.75 -13.72 -8.57
C SER A 16 -13.31 -14.01 -8.17
N ALA A 17 -12.40 -13.06 -8.45
CA ALA A 17 -11.07 -13.08 -7.90
C ALA A 17 -11.21 -13.01 -6.38
N GLN A 18 -11.24 -14.18 -5.74
CA GLN A 18 -10.98 -14.29 -4.31
C GLN A 18 -9.68 -13.54 -4.05
N ALA A 19 -9.76 -12.45 -3.29
CA ALA A 19 -8.60 -11.72 -2.85
C ALA A 19 -7.73 -12.72 -2.10
N ALA A 20 -6.71 -13.25 -2.79
CA ALA A 20 -5.73 -14.09 -2.14
C ALA A 20 -5.13 -13.25 -1.01
N PRO A 21 -5.00 -13.78 0.22
CA PRO A 21 -4.30 -13.06 1.26
C PRO A 21 -2.92 -12.74 0.71
N ALA A 22 -2.67 -11.45 0.44
CA ALA A 22 -1.36 -11.01 0.00
C ALA A 22 -0.40 -11.37 1.13
N ALA A 23 0.44 -12.38 0.90
CA ALA A 23 1.46 -12.82 1.83
C ALA A 23 2.55 -11.73 1.90
N ALA A 24 2.20 -10.59 2.49
CA ALA A 24 3.12 -9.55 2.86
C ALA A 24 3.91 -10.08 4.05
N ASN A 25 5.03 -10.75 3.77
CA ASN A 25 5.78 -11.52 4.74
C ASN A 25 6.64 -10.68 5.70
N ASP A 26 6.23 -9.44 6.00
CA ASP A 26 6.74 -8.66 7.11
C ASP A 26 5.57 -8.02 7.87
N LEU A 27 5.63 -8.07 9.20
CA LEU A 27 4.65 -7.42 10.08
C LEU A 27 4.36 -5.96 9.66
N GLY A 28 5.39 -5.20 9.27
CA GLY A 28 5.22 -3.81 8.86
C GLY A 28 4.46 -3.62 7.56
N CYS A 29 4.58 -4.54 6.60
CA CYS A 29 3.78 -4.46 5.38
C CYS A 29 2.31 -4.80 5.62
N GLN A 30 2.02 -5.76 6.51
CA GLN A 30 0.65 -6.05 6.92
C GLN A 30 0.02 -4.86 7.62
N VAL A 31 0.74 -4.23 8.55
CA VAL A 31 0.28 -3.03 9.25
C VAL A 31 0.03 -1.87 8.29
N LEU A 32 0.95 -1.58 7.36
CA LEU A 32 0.76 -0.49 6.38
C LEU A 32 -0.47 -0.73 5.51
N LEU A 33 -0.68 -1.96 5.05
CA LEU A 33 -1.84 -2.32 4.25
C LEU A 33 -3.14 -2.14 5.05
N CYS A 34 -3.16 -2.60 6.30
CA CYS A 34 -4.32 -2.48 7.17
C CYS A 34 -4.64 -1.02 7.53
N LEU A 35 -3.64 -0.19 7.84
CA LEU A 35 -3.83 1.24 8.10
C LEU A 35 -4.38 2.00 6.88
N SER A 36 -4.07 1.54 5.68
CA SER A 36 -4.55 2.13 4.43
C SER A 36 -6.02 1.80 4.12
N ASN A 37 -6.67 0.97 4.93
CA ASN A 37 -8.07 0.62 4.73
C ASN A 37 -9.00 1.77 5.15
N PRO A 38 -9.79 2.37 4.24
CA PRO A 38 -10.59 3.56 4.53
C PRO A 38 -11.68 3.36 5.59
N GLY A 39 -12.23 2.15 5.74
CA GLY A 39 -13.20 1.87 6.81
C GLY A 39 -12.56 1.41 8.13
N GLY A 40 -11.25 1.61 8.28
CA GLY A 40 -10.53 1.45 9.53
C GLY A 40 -9.57 0.26 9.55
N ALA A 41 -8.53 0.40 10.37
CA ALA A 41 -7.40 -0.53 10.42
C ALA A 41 -7.75 -1.95 10.88
N THR A 42 -8.95 -2.17 11.43
CA THR A 42 -9.41 -3.48 11.91
C THR A 42 -10.76 -3.91 11.32
N GLN A 43 -11.25 -3.23 10.27
CA GLN A 43 -12.54 -3.59 9.64
C GLN A 43 -12.53 -5.06 9.15
N TYR A 44 -11.41 -5.51 8.61
CA TYR A 44 -11.23 -6.89 8.18
C TYR A 44 -10.61 -7.74 9.30
N PRO A 45 -11.16 -8.93 9.60
CA PRO A 45 -10.61 -9.81 10.64
C PRO A 45 -9.13 -10.16 10.44
N ALA A 46 -8.66 -10.25 9.19
CA ALA A 46 -7.25 -10.48 8.86
C ALA A 46 -6.30 -9.36 9.36
N CYS A 47 -6.84 -8.15 9.59
CA CYS A 47 -6.07 -7.03 10.11
C CYS A 47 -6.02 -6.94 11.63
N VAL A 48 -6.86 -7.70 12.35
CA VAL A 48 -6.85 -7.67 13.83
C VAL A 48 -5.50 -8.15 14.39
N PRO A 49 -4.97 -9.34 14.01
CA PRO A 49 -3.70 -9.82 14.56
C PRO A 49 -2.48 -8.91 14.31
N PRO A 50 -2.20 -8.38 13.10
CA PRO A 50 -1.06 -7.49 12.89
C PRO A 50 -1.22 -6.14 13.61
N MET A 51 -2.44 -5.61 13.72
CA MET A 51 -2.68 -4.37 14.44
C MET A 51 -2.51 -4.51 15.95
N VAL A 52 -2.94 -5.64 16.56
CA VAL A 52 -2.68 -5.92 17.98
C VAL A 52 -1.18 -5.95 18.25
N LYS A 53 -0.40 -6.66 17.43
CA LYS A 53 1.07 -6.69 17.54
C LYS A 53 1.72 -5.33 17.39
N LEU A 54 1.17 -4.46 16.53
CA LEU A 54 1.62 -3.07 16.41
C LEU A 54 1.41 -2.35 17.74
N TRP A 55 0.21 -2.38 18.30
CA TRP A 55 -0.12 -1.65 19.53
C TRP A 55 0.70 -2.14 20.73
N GLU A 56 0.90 -3.45 20.88
CA GLU A 56 1.79 -4.02 21.90
C GLU A 56 3.22 -3.48 21.76
N ARG A 57 3.78 -3.53 20.53
CA ARG A 57 5.14 -3.04 20.26
C ARG A 57 5.28 -1.55 20.58
N LEU A 58 4.30 -0.74 20.18
CA LEU A 58 4.32 0.71 20.44
C LEU A 58 4.15 1.02 21.94
N ALA A 59 3.28 0.30 22.64
CA ALA A 59 3.08 0.45 24.09
C ALA A 59 4.34 0.15 24.90
N LEU A 60 5.19 -0.75 24.39
CA LEU A 60 6.50 -1.08 24.98
C LEU A 60 7.64 -0.14 24.54
N GLY A 61 7.33 0.95 23.81
CA GLY A 61 8.30 1.93 23.33
C GLY A 61 9.06 1.51 22.07
N GLY A 62 8.60 0.46 21.37
CA GLY A 62 9.18 0.03 20.10
C GLY A 62 8.87 0.99 18.95
N SER A 63 9.72 1.00 17.92
CA SER A 63 9.48 1.78 16.70
C SER A 63 8.37 1.16 15.83
N PHE A 64 7.79 1.95 14.93
CA PHE A 64 6.94 1.42 13.85
C PHE A 64 7.72 0.36 13.04
N PRO A 65 7.10 -0.78 12.68
CA PRO A 65 7.77 -1.85 11.93
C PRO A 65 8.08 -1.43 10.50
N GLY A 66 9.29 -1.72 10.03
CA GLY A 66 9.64 -1.56 8.62
C GLY A 66 8.88 -2.55 7.72
N CYS A 67 8.67 -2.16 6.45
CA CYS A 67 8.06 -3.00 5.42
C CYS A 67 9.06 -3.20 4.27
N SER A 68 9.70 -4.38 4.19
CA SER A 68 10.64 -4.66 3.09
C SER A 68 9.93 -4.99 1.78
N GLY A 69 8.67 -5.45 1.85
CA GLY A 69 7.79 -5.64 0.69
C GLY A 69 7.51 -4.36 -0.12
N GLY A 70 7.78 -3.17 0.46
CA GLY A 70 7.76 -1.90 -0.29
C GLY A 70 8.95 -1.74 -1.25
N GLY A 71 9.92 -2.66 -1.21
CA GLY A 71 11.06 -2.73 -2.12
C GLY A 71 12.13 -1.67 -1.89
N VAL A 72 11.94 -0.69 -1.01
CA VAL A 72 12.91 0.38 -0.73
C VAL A 72 13.82 -0.03 0.42
N ALA A 73 15.12 -0.15 0.15
CA ALA A 73 16.15 -0.44 1.14
C ALA A 73 16.71 0.83 1.81
N LYS A 74 16.87 1.92 1.03
CA LYS A 74 17.44 3.18 1.52
C LYS A 74 16.97 4.37 0.70
N THR A 75 16.85 5.53 1.33
CA THR A 75 16.61 6.81 0.66
C THR A 75 17.75 7.79 0.94
N LYS A 76 18.03 8.66 -0.03
CA LYS A 76 18.96 9.79 0.14
C LYS A 76 18.44 11.01 -0.61
N VAL A 77 18.31 12.12 0.11
CA VAL A 77 17.88 13.41 -0.46
C VAL A 77 19.11 14.21 -0.88
N TYR A 78 19.04 14.80 -2.07
CA TYR A 78 20.03 15.72 -2.62
C TYR A 78 19.38 17.09 -2.84
N ASP A 79 20.20 18.15 -2.80
CA ASP A 79 19.78 19.54 -3.01
C ASP A 79 18.59 19.92 -2.10
N ARG A 80 18.65 19.48 -0.83
CA ARG A 80 17.55 19.59 0.13
C ARG A 80 17.00 21.02 0.23
N ASP A 81 17.85 22.03 0.14
CA ASP A 81 17.43 23.42 0.35
C ASP A 81 17.01 24.13 -0.97
N SER A 82 17.05 23.44 -2.11
CA SER A 82 16.68 24.01 -3.41
C SER A 82 15.27 23.61 -3.83
N ALA A 83 14.37 24.59 -3.97
CA ALA A 83 13.02 24.35 -4.48
C ALA A 83 13.02 23.73 -5.89
N SER A 84 13.95 24.10 -6.77
CA SER A 84 13.94 23.67 -8.18
C SER A 84 14.79 22.42 -8.48
N ARG A 85 15.74 22.06 -7.60
CA ARG A 85 16.69 20.96 -7.85
C ARG A 85 16.57 19.79 -6.88
N ARG A 86 15.77 19.92 -5.81
CA ARG A 86 15.61 18.85 -4.82
C ARG A 86 15.21 17.54 -5.49
N ARG A 87 15.89 16.46 -5.11
CA ARG A 87 15.57 15.11 -5.58
C ARG A 87 15.82 14.07 -4.49
N VAL A 88 15.08 12.97 -4.56
CA VAL A 88 15.30 11.80 -3.72
C VAL A 88 15.80 10.65 -4.57
N VAL A 89 16.87 10.00 -4.12
CA VAL A 89 17.33 8.73 -4.69
C VAL A 89 16.87 7.62 -3.76
N MET A 90 16.10 6.70 -4.30
CA MET A 90 15.69 5.46 -3.64
C MET A 90 16.61 4.34 -4.12
N THR A 91 17.19 3.60 -3.18
CA THR A 91 17.86 2.32 -3.44
C THR A 91 16.91 1.21 -3.07
N PHE A 92 16.63 0.32 -4.02
CA PHE A 92 15.72 -0.79 -3.85
C PHE A 92 16.44 -2.04 -3.30
N THR A 93 15.69 -2.96 -2.74
CA THR A 93 16.18 -4.23 -2.19
C THR A 93 16.76 -5.15 -3.27
N ASP A 94 16.38 -4.96 -4.54
CA ASP A 94 16.96 -5.64 -5.71
C ASP A 94 18.23 -4.96 -6.26
N GLY A 95 18.73 -3.92 -5.58
CA GLY A 95 19.94 -3.19 -5.96
C GLY A 95 19.72 -2.06 -6.98
N ARG A 96 18.52 -1.92 -7.55
CA ARG A 96 18.22 -0.79 -8.44
C ARG A 96 18.27 0.53 -7.67
N GLN A 97 18.61 1.61 -8.37
CA GLN A 97 18.44 2.96 -7.86
C GLN A 97 17.54 3.77 -8.79
N GLN A 98 16.61 4.51 -8.21
CA GLN A 98 15.75 5.44 -8.94
C GLN A 98 15.81 6.82 -8.31
N SER A 99 16.00 7.84 -9.15
CA SER A 99 15.96 9.24 -8.74
C SER A 99 14.61 9.84 -9.09
N TYR A 100 13.96 10.46 -8.12
CA TYR A 100 12.70 11.18 -8.29
C TYR A 100 12.94 12.67 -8.03
N SER A 101 12.48 13.52 -8.95
CA SER A 101 12.47 14.96 -8.74
C SER A 101 11.44 15.31 -7.69
N LEU A 102 11.84 16.16 -6.74
CA LEU A 102 10.96 16.80 -5.77
C LEU A 102 10.92 18.32 -6.03
N ALA A 103 11.19 18.74 -7.26
CA ALA A 103 11.16 20.13 -7.65
C ALA A 103 9.75 20.70 -7.44
N ASN A 104 9.67 21.82 -6.71
CA ASN A 104 8.46 22.55 -6.38
C ASN A 104 7.39 21.68 -5.69
N ILE A 105 7.82 20.69 -4.90
CA ILE A 105 6.89 19.81 -4.16
C ILE A 105 5.97 20.59 -3.22
N GLU A 106 6.42 21.75 -2.75
CA GLU A 106 5.65 22.68 -1.91
C GLU A 106 4.43 23.30 -2.62
N SER A 107 4.41 23.28 -3.95
CA SER A 107 3.32 23.82 -4.76
C SER A 107 2.31 22.77 -5.21
N LEU A 108 2.53 21.49 -4.87
CA LEU A 108 1.60 20.43 -5.25
C LEU A 108 0.25 20.63 -4.53
N PRO A 109 -0.89 20.50 -5.24
CA PRO A 109 -2.19 20.56 -4.61
C PRO A 109 -2.33 19.42 -3.60
N ALA A 110 -2.93 19.71 -2.44
CA ALA A 110 -3.27 18.68 -1.46
C ALA A 110 -4.17 17.62 -2.12
N SER A 111 -3.90 16.35 -1.83
CA SER A 111 -4.69 15.26 -2.40
C SER A 111 -6.15 15.37 -1.90
N PRO A 112 -7.17 15.18 -2.75
CA PRO A 112 -8.59 15.31 -2.36
C PRO A 112 -9.04 14.40 -1.21
N SER A 113 -8.22 13.41 -0.82
CA SER A 113 -8.52 12.37 0.16
C SER A 113 -8.35 12.80 1.63
N GLU A 114 -7.82 14.00 1.93
CA GLU A 114 -7.65 14.49 3.31
C GLU A 114 -8.93 15.08 3.95
N GLN A 115 -10.08 15.07 3.27
CA GLN A 115 -11.34 15.64 3.79
C GLN A 115 -12.10 14.71 4.77
N GLY A 116 -11.42 13.74 5.38
CA GLY A 116 -11.98 12.83 6.37
C GLY A 116 -11.82 13.34 7.80
N THR A 117 -12.91 13.91 8.34
CA THR A 117 -13.23 14.06 9.77
C THR A 117 -12.48 15.14 10.55
N THR A 118 -13.04 16.36 10.53
CA THR A 118 -13.05 17.25 11.69
C THR A 118 -14.00 16.67 12.75
N PRO A 119 -13.57 16.40 14.00
CA PRO A 119 -14.50 16.18 15.10
C PRO A 119 -15.21 17.51 15.42
N GLN A 120 -16.54 17.52 15.35
CA GLN A 120 -17.35 18.51 16.07
C GLN A 120 -17.48 18.12 17.53
#